data_AF-A0A529NBN0-F1
#
_entry.id   AF-A0A529NBN0-F1
#
_cell.length_a   1.000
_cell.length_b   1.000
_cell.length_c   1.000
_cell.angle_alpha   90.00
_cell.angle_beta   90.00
_cell.angle_gamma   90.00
#
_symmetry.space_group_name_H-M   'P 1'
#
loop_
_entity.id
_entity.type
_entity.pdbx_description
1 polymer ?
#
loop_
_entity_poly.entity_id
_entity_poly.type
_entity_poly.pdbx_seq_one_letter_code
_entity_poly.pdbx_strand_id
1 'polypeptide(L)'
;HDRFVDRLVERTKKIRIGDPLDPETQMGPLVNKAQQEKVVSYIAAGRQEGAALACGGNVPSLQGFQGGYFVEPTVFTGVTDTMRIAREEIFGPVMSVLKFDGEDEVIE
;
A
#
# COMPACT_ATOMS: atom_id res chain seq x y z
N HIS A 1 -11.91 0.36 -14.85
CA HIS A 1 -11.00 -0.22 -13.84
C HIS A 1 -9.56 -0.33 -14.35
N ASP A 2 -9.24 -1.20 -15.31
CA ASP A 2 -7.84 -1.58 -15.60
C ASP A 2 -6.95 -0.40 -16.03
N ARG A 3 -7.43 0.45 -16.94
CA ARG A 3 -6.71 1.69 -17.33
C ARG A 3 -6.39 2.61 -16.14
N PHE A 4 -7.24 2.64 -15.12
CA PHE A 4 -6.97 3.43 -13.91
C PHE A 4 -5.89 2.78 -13.07
N VAL A 5 -6.01 1.46 -12.83
CA VAL A 5 -5.02 0.68 -12.08
C VAL A 5 -3.63 0.79 -12.70
N ASP A 6 -3.52 0.67 -14.03
CA ASP A 6 -2.22 0.76 -14.72
C ASP A 6 -1.52 2.11 -14.45
N ARG A 7 -2.27 3.22 -14.58
CA ARG A 7 -1.73 4.57 -14.33
C ARG A 7 -1.43 4.81 -12.85
N LEU A 8 -2.27 4.27 -11.95
CA LEU A 8 -2.05 4.31 -10.51
C LEU A 8 -0.74 3.60 -10.16
N VAL A 9 -0.56 2.37 -10.62
CA VAL A 9 0.65 1.57 -10.40
C VAL A 9 1.88 2.25 -10.97
N GLU A 10 1.80 2.79 -12.19
CA GLU A 10 2.91 3.52 -12.81
C GLU A 10 3.33 4.73 -11.96
N ARG A 11 2.37 5.50 -11.43
CA ARG A 11 2.66 6.65 -10.59
C ARG A 11 3.22 6.24 -9.22
N THR A 12 2.63 5.22 -8.60
CA THR A 12 3.01 4.70 -7.28
C THR A 12 4.46 4.17 -7.29
N LYS A 13 4.86 3.44 -8.33
CA LYS A 13 6.25 2.95 -8.49
C LYS A 13 7.29 4.07 -8.64
N LYS A 14 6.88 5.28 -9.00
CA LYS A 14 7.76 6.45 -9.15
C LYS A 14 7.90 7.27 -7.86
N ILE A 15 7.21 6.89 -6.77
CA ILE A 15 7.31 7.59 -5.49
C ILE A 15 8.73 7.42 -4.94
N ARG A 16 9.40 8.54 -4.67
CA ARG A 16 10.73 8.55 -4.04
C ARG A 16 10.61 8.38 -2.53
N ILE A 17 11.04 7.21 -2.05
CA ILE A 17 11.16 6.90 -0.63
C ILE A 17 12.57 7.29 -0.18
N GLY A 18 12.70 8.01 0.93
CA GLY A 18 14.00 8.49 1.36
C GLY A 18 14.02 9.23 2.68
N ASP A 19 15.10 9.99 2.89
CA ASP A 19 15.29 10.85 4.04
C ASP A 19 14.17 11.91 4.12
N PRO A 20 13.42 12.02 5.22
CA PRO A 20 12.43 13.08 5.41
C PRO A 20 12.99 14.51 5.32
N LEU A 21 14.31 14.69 5.46
CA LEU A 21 14.99 15.98 5.32
C LEU A 21 15.42 16.30 3.88
N ASP A 22 15.39 15.32 2.97
CA ASP A 22 15.66 15.55 1.55
C ASP A 22 14.41 16.13 0.86
N PRO A 23 14.48 17.32 0.23
CA PRO A 23 13.35 17.93 -0.45
C PRO A 23 12.83 17.11 -1.65
N GLU A 24 13.61 16.18 -2.19
CA GLU A 24 13.19 15.28 -3.27
C GLU A 24 12.44 14.04 -2.75
N THR A 25 12.47 13.78 -1.44
CA THR A 25 11.72 12.69 -0.82
C THR A 25 10.24 12.99 -0.85
N GLN A 26 9.47 12.03 -1.37
CA GLN A 26 8.02 12.12 -1.44
C GLN A 26 7.34 11.28 -0.36
N MET A 27 8.05 10.31 0.23
CA MET A 27 7.53 9.48 1.32
C MET A 27 8.65 9.08 2.29
N GLY A 28 8.45 9.40 3.57
CA GLY A 28 9.34 9.01 4.66
C GLY A 28 8.99 7.67 5.31
N PRO A 29 9.62 7.33 6.43
CA PRO A 29 9.33 6.11 7.18
C PRO A 29 8.01 6.23 7.96
N LEU A 30 7.53 5.09 8.45
CA LEU A 30 6.48 5.04 9.46
C LEU A 30 7.03 5.49 10.83
N VAL A 31 6.12 5.82 11.74
CA VAL A 31 6.47 6.42 13.03
C VAL A 31 7.30 5.52 13.94
N ASN A 32 7.08 4.20 13.90
CA ASN A 32 7.79 3.23 14.73
C ASN A 32 7.75 1.82 14.14
N LYS A 33 8.52 0.91 14.76
CA LYS A 33 8.60 -0.51 14.39
C LYS A 33 7.25 -1.23 14.48
N ALA A 34 6.48 -1.01 15.55
CA ALA A 34 5.19 -1.67 15.75
C ALA A 34 4.21 -1.33 14.62
N GLN A 35 4.23 -0.07 14.14
CA GLN A 35 3.42 0.36 13.00
C GLN A 35 3.89 -0.31 11.70
N GLN A 36 5.21 -0.40 11.47
CA GLN A 36 5.74 -1.12 10.31
C GLN A 36 5.33 -2.60 10.32
N GLU A 37 5.49 -3.29 11.45
CA GLU A 37 5.08 -4.69 11.61
C GLU A 37 3.58 -4.88 11.40
N LYS A 38 2.75 -3.98 11.95
CA LYS A 38 1.30 -3.97 11.71
C LYS A 38 1.03 -3.88 10.20
N VAL A 39 1.59 -2.90 9.51
CA VAL A 39 1.38 -2.70 8.06
C VAL A 39 1.83 -3.91 7.24
N VAL A 40 3.01 -4.46 7.53
CA VAL A 40 3.53 -5.67 6.85
C VAL A 40 2.60 -6.88 7.08
N SER A 41 2.02 -7.01 8.27
CA SER A 41 1.06 -8.08 8.57
C SER A 41 -0.23 -7.97 7.75
N TYR A 42 -0.73 -6.75 7.49
CA TYR A 42 -1.88 -6.53 6.61
C TYR A 42 -1.56 -6.83 5.14
N ILE A 43 -0.37 -6.48 4.68
CA ILE A 43 0.08 -6.85 3.32
C ILE A 43 0.12 -8.36 3.17
N ALA A 44 0.60 -9.09 4.18
CA ALA A 44 0.57 -10.54 4.19
C ALA A 44 -0.87 -11.10 4.19
N ALA A 45 -1.77 -10.54 5.01
CA ALA A 45 -3.17 -10.93 5.06
C ALA A 45 -3.88 -10.73 3.70
N GLY A 46 -3.68 -9.59 3.04
CA GLY A 46 -4.24 -9.33 1.71
C GLY A 46 -3.84 -10.37 0.67
N ARG A 47 -2.56 -10.77 0.65
CA ARG A 47 -2.09 -11.86 -0.23
C ARG A 47 -2.72 -13.20 0.13
N GLN A 48 -2.86 -13.51 1.41
CA GLN A 48 -3.45 -14.77 1.89
C GLN A 48 -4.94 -14.88 1.57
N GLU A 49 -5.66 -13.76 1.60
CA GLU A 49 -7.09 -13.69 1.29
C GLU A 49 -7.39 -13.67 -0.21
N GLY A 50 -6.35 -13.66 -1.06
CA GLY A 50 -6.47 -13.78 -2.52
C GLY A 50 -6.46 -12.46 -3.28
N ALA A 51 -6.22 -11.33 -2.60
CA ALA A 51 -6.03 -10.06 -3.28
C ALA A 51 -4.71 -10.04 -4.07
N ALA A 52 -4.75 -9.41 -5.25
CA ALA A 52 -3.61 -9.31 -6.15
C ALA A 52 -2.76 -8.08 -5.81
N LEU A 53 -1.51 -8.32 -5.44
CA LEU A 53 -0.53 -7.25 -5.21
C LEU A 53 -0.04 -6.69 -6.55
N ALA A 54 -0.49 -5.48 -6.90
CA ALA A 54 -0.17 -4.82 -8.16
C ALA A 54 1.22 -4.14 -8.12
N CYS A 55 1.63 -3.60 -6.97
CA CYS A 55 2.98 -3.11 -6.72
C CYS A 55 3.31 -2.95 -5.23
N GLY A 56 4.60 -2.78 -4.92
CA GLY A 56 5.11 -2.54 -3.58
C GLY A 56 5.07 -3.80 -2.72
N GLY A 57 4.65 -3.64 -1.46
CA GLY A 57 4.41 -4.74 -0.54
C GLY A 57 5.66 -5.25 0.19
N ASN A 58 6.80 -4.56 0.08
CA ASN A 58 8.04 -4.94 0.75
C ASN A 58 8.54 -3.85 1.70
N VAL A 59 9.52 -4.22 2.53
CA VAL A 59 10.34 -3.27 3.27
C VAL A 59 11.54 -2.92 2.37
N PRO A 60 11.68 -1.66 1.91
CA PRO A 60 12.75 -1.30 0.99
C PRO A 60 14.11 -1.27 1.72
N SER A 61 15.16 -1.66 1.00
CA SER A 61 16.54 -1.48 1.48
C SER A 61 17.05 -0.12 1.03
N LEU A 62 17.09 0.84 1.95
CA LEU A 62 17.58 2.19 1.70
C LEU A 62 18.96 2.36 2.34
N GLN A 63 19.95 2.73 1.53
CA GLN A 63 21.32 2.95 2.01
C GLN A 63 21.34 4.06 3.07
N GLY A 64 21.97 3.80 4.21
CA GLY A 64 22.03 4.75 5.34
C GLY A 64 20.79 4.74 6.25
N PHE A 65 19.75 4.00 5.87
CA PHE A 65 18.48 3.93 6.59
C PHE A 65 18.07 2.49 6.93
N GLN A 66 19.04 1.59 7.12
CA GLN A 66 18.80 0.16 7.40
C GLN A 66 18.00 -0.09 8.70
N GLY A 67 17.93 0.88 9.60
CA GLY A 67 17.11 0.85 10.83
C GLY A 67 15.80 1.63 10.75
N GLY A 68 15.46 2.21 9.59
CA GLY A 68 14.23 2.99 9.41
C GLY A 68 12.99 2.12 9.20
N TYR A 69 11.83 2.65 9.57
CA TYR A 69 10.56 1.92 9.54
C TYR A 69 9.82 2.09 8.21
N PHE A 70 10.50 1.81 7.10
CA PHE A 70 9.96 2.02 5.76
C PHE A 70 9.09 0.85 5.29
N VAL A 71 8.09 1.16 4.46
CA VAL A 71 7.30 0.19 3.70
C VAL A 71 7.07 0.80 2.31
N GLU A 72 7.20 0.00 1.25
CA GLU A 72 6.92 0.47 -0.11
C GLU A 72 5.45 0.88 -0.28
N PRO A 73 5.15 1.95 -1.06
CA PRO A 73 3.80 2.25 -1.49
C PRO A 73 3.16 1.04 -2.17
N THR A 74 2.07 0.56 -1.59
CA THR A 74 1.49 -0.73 -1.90
C THR A 74 0.09 -0.56 -2.48
N VAL A 75 -0.19 -1.26 -3.58
CA VAL A 75 -1.52 -1.27 -4.22
C VAL A 75 -1.99 -2.71 -4.36
N PHE A 76 -3.17 -2.99 -3.80
CA PHE A 76 -3.91 -4.23 -4.02
C PHE A 76 -5.06 -4.02 -4.98
N THR A 77 -5.33 -5.02 -5.80
CA THR A 77 -6.48 -5.12 -6.72
C THR A 77 -7.15 -6.47 -6.54
N GLY A 78 -8.38 -6.63 -7.07
CA GLY A 78 -9.15 -7.85 -6.84
C GLY A 78 -9.52 -8.03 -5.37
N VAL A 79 -9.66 -6.91 -4.65
CA VAL A 79 -10.10 -6.87 -3.26
C VAL A 79 -11.61 -7.02 -3.23
N THR A 80 -12.14 -7.76 -2.26
CA THR A 80 -13.58 -7.86 -1.98
C THR A 80 -13.90 -7.26 -0.62
N ASP A 81 -15.15 -6.85 -0.39
CA ASP A 81 -15.58 -6.17 0.84
C ASP A 81 -15.45 -7.01 2.10
N THR A 82 -15.26 -8.32 1.96
CA THR A 82 -15.06 -9.27 3.05
C THR A 82 -13.61 -9.37 3.51
N MET A 83 -12.65 -8.90 2.71
CA MET A 83 -11.23 -8.97 3.03
C MET A 83 -10.87 -8.02 4.16
N ARG A 84 -9.92 -8.42 5.01
CA ARG A 84 -9.43 -7.60 6.13
C ARG A 84 -8.83 -6.29 5.66
N ILE A 85 -8.13 -6.29 4.52
CA ILE A 85 -7.56 -5.08 3.90
C ILE A 85 -8.61 -4.12 3.31
N ALA A 86 -9.88 -4.51 3.27
CA ALA A 86 -11.01 -3.64 2.93
C ALA A 86 -11.78 -3.14 4.17
N ARG A 87 -11.72 -3.88 5.29
CA ARG A 87 -12.52 -3.62 6.49
C ARG A 87 -11.77 -2.98 7.65
N GLU A 88 -10.49 -3.30 7.77
CA GLU A 88 -9.67 -2.88 8.91
C GLU A 88 -8.74 -1.74 8.52
N GLU A 89 -8.54 -0.82 9.45
CA GLU A 89 -7.67 0.32 9.23
C GLU A 89 -6.18 -0.05 9.38
N ILE A 90 -5.47 -0.01 8.24
CA ILE A 90 -4.05 -0.36 8.14
C ILE A 90 -3.15 0.77 8.70
N PHE A 91 -3.47 2.04 8.44
CA PHE A 91 -2.63 3.21 8.76
C PHE A 91 -1.20 3.13 8.18
N GLY A 92 -1.06 2.62 6.95
CA GLY A 92 0.20 2.54 6.21
C GLY A 92 0.03 2.95 4.76
N PRO A 93 1.11 2.97 3.97
CA PRO A 93 1.06 3.32 2.55
C PRO A 93 0.50 2.14 1.72
N VAL A 94 -0.70 1.67 2.06
CA VAL A 94 -1.39 0.54 1.43
C VAL A 94 -2.75 0.99 0.94
N MET A 95 -3.02 0.76 -0.35
CA MET A 95 -4.29 1.09 -1.00
C MET A 95 -4.95 -0.18 -1.53
N SER A 96 -6.23 -0.34 -1.23
CA SER A 96 -7.10 -1.38 -1.79
C SER A 96 -7.95 -0.78 -2.90
N VAL A 97 -7.95 -1.38 -4.10
CA VAL A 97 -8.79 -0.96 -5.23
C VAL A 97 -9.87 -2.02 -5.47
N LEU A 98 -11.12 -1.61 -5.31
CA LEU A 98 -12.31 -2.43 -5.50
C LEU A 98 -13.03 -2.02 -6.80
N LYS A 99 -13.72 -2.98 -7.42
CA LYS A 99 -14.58 -2.76 -8.59
C LYS A 99 -16.01 -2.61 -8.11
N PHE A 100 -16.77 -1.79 -8.81
CA PHE A 100 -18.22 -1.65 -8.72
C PHE A 100 -18.74 -1.38 -10.13
N ASP A 101 -20.00 -1.73 -10.39
CA ASP A 101 -20.65 -1.55 -11.69
C ASP A 101 -21.58 -0.33 -11.71
N GLY A 102 -22.18 0.04 -10.57
CA GLY A 102 -23.18 1.11 -10.46
C GLY A 102 -23.07 2.00 -9.22
N GLU A 103 -23.79 3.12 -9.23
CA GLU A 103 -23.82 4.08 -8.13
C GLU A 103 -24.46 3.51 -6.86
N ASP A 104 -25.56 2.76 -7.01
CA ASP A 104 -26.21 2.13 -5.84
C ASP A 104 -25.27 1.13 -5.16
N GLU A 105 -24.55 0.30 -5.94
CA GLU A 105 -23.59 -0.68 -5.43
C GLU A 105 -22.41 -0.03 -4.69
N VAL A 106 -21.90 1.12 -5.17
CA VAL A 106 -20.75 1.77 -4.52
C VAL A 106 -21.11 2.51 -3.23
N ILE A 107 -22.40 2.75 -2.99
CA ILE A 107 -22.91 3.42 -1.78
C ILE A 107 -23.21 2.43 -0.65
N GLU A 108 -23.56 1.19 -0.98
CA GLU A 108 -23.81 0.10 0.00
C GLU A 108 -22.56 -0.29 0.79
#